data_AF-A0A1C4RI85-F1
#
_entry.id   AF-A0A1C4RI85-F1
#
_cell.length_a   1.000
_cell.length_b   1.000
_cell.length_c   1.000
_cell.angle_alpha   90.00
_cell.angle_beta   90.00
_cell.angle_gamma   90.00
#
_symmetry.space_group_name_H-M   'P 1'
#
loop_
_entity.id
_entity.type
_entity.pdbx_description
1 polymer ?
#
loop_
_entity_poly.entity_id
_entity_poly.type
_entity_poly.pdbx_seq_one_letter_code
_entity_poly.pdbx_strand_id
1 'polypeptide(L)'
;MARTGDQSRVLEGDESSGILLNVQVRERATGEGGEDLRVVEVALINRLREGDTDRRDTQWLFQAALTVTAFPDERAAVFLPIDDPLDPTTADSSEDAEERRLRLLYRDSLRHAVGRNVAVQVHVRKGERRAHRLETTWLPAYDVPATSAPTAAEQPLLEGLELGMDELAALAVPEHRKELTAALAPLADGYSRWLEEQRQKSQSLPEDLRIAAETAIDQAEEVCHRIAFGIDALSADTDALEAFRFANRAMALQRRNTAIAGLRTGQEAVTYQQAYDEVWGKGKEAASWRPFQLAFVLLNLASLTQPGHPHRGTEREALVDLLFFPTGGG
;
A
#
# COMPACT_ATOMS: atom_id res chain seq x y z
N MET A 1 -18.57 -41.24 -27.41
CA MET A 1 -17.46 -40.27 -27.55
C MET A 1 -17.11 -39.77 -26.17
N ALA A 2 -16.03 -40.31 -25.59
CA ALA A 2 -15.55 -39.92 -24.27
C ALA A 2 -14.95 -38.50 -24.36
N ARG A 3 -15.44 -37.56 -23.53
CA ARG A 3 -14.80 -36.25 -23.40
C ARG A 3 -13.54 -36.42 -22.55
N THR A 4 -12.41 -36.16 -23.17
CA THR A 4 -11.06 -36.05 -22.60
C THR A 4 -11.06 -35.04 -21.44
N GLY A 5 -10.49 -35.38 -20.28
CA GLY A 5 -10.33 -34.39 -19.20
C GLY A 5 -9.74 -34.87 -17.88
N ASP A 6 -9.92 -36.13 -17.47
CA ASP A 6 -9.28 -36.66 -16.25
C ASP A 6 -8.05 -37.48 -16.63
N GLN A 7 -6.86 -36.87 -16.59
CA GLN A 7 -5.58 -37.58 -16.63
C GLN A 7 -4.94 -37.56 -15.24
N SER A 8 -5.33 -38.48 -14.37
CA SER A 8 -4.55 -38.77 -13.17
C SER A 8 -3.23 -39.41 -13.60
N ARG A 9 -2.09 -38.80 -13.26
CA ARG A 9 -0.75 -39.32 -13.57
C ARG A 9 0.06 -39.40 -12.30
N VAL A 10 0.34 -40.62 -11.86
CA VAL A 10 1.29 -40.89 -10.78
C VAL A 10 2.70 -40.59 -11.30
N LEU A 11 3.28 -39.49 -10.83
CA LEU A 11 4.67 -39.12 -11.12
C LEU A 11 5.52 -39.62 -9.94
N GLU A 12 6.25 -40.71 -10.21
CA GLU A 12 7.06 -41.55 -9.31
C GLU A 12 6.32 -42.50 -8.35
N GLY A 13 6.60 -43.80 -8.54
CA GLY A 13 5.97 -44.92 -7.85
C GLY A 13 4.88 -45.58 -8.69
N ASP A 14 4.94 -46.91 -8.83
CA ASP A 14 3.82 -47.72 -9.32
C ASP A 14 2.60 -47.52 -8.38
N GLU A 15 1.39 -47.98 -8.71
CA GLU A 15 0.24 -47.97 -7.78
C GLU A 15 0.55 -48.66 -6.43
N SER A 16 1.68 -49.38 -6.36
CA SER A 16 2.28 -49.96 -5.16
C SER A 16 3.02 -48.99 -4.22
N SER A 17 3.31 -47.73 -4.59
CA SER A 17 4.18 -46.81 -3.82
C SER A 17 3.49 -46.08 -2.67
N GLY A 18 2.15 -46.12 -2.61
CA GLY A 18 1.35 -45.46 -1.57
C GLY A 18 1.29 -43.94 -1.67
N ILE A 19 2.31 -43.24 -2.18
CA ILE A 19 2.29 -41.78 -2.39
C ILE A 19 2.08 -41.50 -3.87
N LEU A 20 1.17 -40.59 -4.20
CA LEU A 20 0.90 -40.22 -5.59
C LEU A 20 0.63 -38.72 -5.77
N LEU A 21 1.03 -38.20 -6.91
CA LEU A 21 0.61 -36.89 -7.40
C LEU A 21 -0.64 -37.06 -8.26
N ASN A 22 -1.76 -36.47 -7.84
CA ASN A 22 -2.98 -36.46 -8.62
C ASN A 22 -3.12 -35.11 -9.33
N VAL A 23 -3.33 -35.14 -10.64
CA VAL A 23 -3.50 -33.94 -11.47
C VAL A 23 -4.85 -34.01 -12.17
N GLN A 24 -5.67 -32.97 -12.01
CA GLN A 24 -6.91 -32.80 -12.76
C GLN A 24 -6.81 -31.56 -13.64
N VAL A 25 -7.27 -31.66 -14.88
CA VAL A 25 -7.23 -30.56 -15.84
C VAL A 25 -8.62 -30.33 -16.38
N ARG A 26 -9.13 -29.11 -16.25
CA ARG A 26 -10.43 -28.70 -16.77
C ARG A 26 -10.23 -27.59 -17.79
N GLU A 27 -10.84 -27.74 -18.95
CA GLU A 27 -10.87 -26.66 -19.95
C GLU A 27 -11.81 -25.55 -19.46
N ARG A 28 -11.36 -24.30 -19.57
CA ARG A 28 -12.16 -23.11 -19.29
C ARG A 28 -12.52 -22.48 -20.63
N ALA A 29 -13.79 -22.56 -21.00
CA ALA A 29 -14.30 -21.91 -22.19
C ALA A 29 -14.26 -20.38 -22.00
N THR A 30 -13.66 -19.66 -22.93
CA THR A 30 -13.46 -18.20 -22.90
C THR A 30 -14.31 -17.46 -23.93
N GLY A 31 -15.40 -18.05 -24.41
CA GLY A 31 -16.24 -17.47 -25.47
C GLY A 31 -15.61 -17.55 -26.87
N GLU A 32 -16.30 -17.03 -27.89
CA GLU A 32 -15.81 -17.05 -29.28
C GLU A 32 -14.56 -16.17 -29.43
N GLY A 33 -13.42 -16.79 -29.76
CA GLY A 33 -12.15 -16.10 -30.02
C GLY A 33 -11.21 -15.94 -28.82
N GLY A 34 -11.56 -16.48 -27.64
CA GLY A 34 -10.69 -16.45 -26.47
C GLY A 34 -9.57 -17.51 -26.50
N GLU A 35 -8.53 -17.30 -25.68
CA GLU A 35 -7.43 -18.27 -25.52
C GLU A 35 -7.91 -19.59 -24.91
N ASP A 36 -7.39 -20.74 -25.35
CA ASP A 36 -7.67 -22.05 -24.75
C ASP A 36 -7.09 -22.12 -23.33
N LEU A 37 -7.89 -21.76 -22.32
CA LEU A 37 -7.49 -21.75 -20.92
C LEU A 37 -7.76 -23.10 -20.25
N ARG A 38 -6.90 -23.43 -19.27
CA ARG A 38 -7.02 -24.64 -18.45
C ARG A 38 -6.91 -24.30 -16.98
N VAL A 39 -7.78 -24.89 -16.18
CA VAL A 39 -7.65 -24.92 -14.72
C VAL A 39 -7.00 -26.25 -14.35
N VAL A 40 -5.86 -26.17 -13.68
CA VAL A 40 -5.09 -27.33 -13.25
C VAL A 40 -5.14 -27.43 -11.74
N GLU A 41 -5.59 -28.58 -11.24
CA GLU A 41 -5.54 -28.93 -9.83
C GLU A 41 -4.48 -30.01 -9.62
N VAL A 42 -3.57 -29.77 -8.68
CA VAL A 42 -2.49 -30.69 -8.32
C VAL A 42 -2.60 -31.02 -6.83
N ALA A 43 -2.65 -32.30 -6.50
CA ALA A 43 -2.75 -32.78 -5.14
C ALA A 43 -1.71 -33.88 -4.87
N LEU A 44 -0.92 -33.73 -3.82
CA LEU A 44 -0.08 -34.79 -3.30
C LEU A 44 -0.89 -35.64 -2.31
N ILE A 45 -1.10 -36.91 -2.64
CA ILE A 45 -1.93 -37.82 -1.87
C ILE A 45 -1.05 -38.90 -1.26
N ASN A 46 -1.08 -39.00 0.06
CA ASN A 46 -0.47 -40.09 0.80
C ASN A 46 -1.52 -41.17 1.11
N ARG A 47 -1.39 -42.34 0.48
CA ARG A 47 -2.18 -43.56 0.69
C ARG A 47 -1.40 -44.66 1.41
N LEU A 48 -0.25 -44.35 2.01
CA LEU A 48 0.46 -45.30 2.86
C LEU A 48 -0.45 -45.74 4.01
N ARG A 49 -0.52 -47.06 4.24
CA ARG A 49 -1.29 -47.59 5.36
C ARG A 49 -0.48 -47.41 6.64
N GLU A 50 -1.13 -46.93 7.69
CA GLU A 50 -0.55 -46.96 9.03
C GLU A 50 -0.29 -48.43 9.41
N GLY A 51 0.97 -48.78 9.66
CA GLY A 51 1.35 -50.12 10.12
C GLY A 51 1.18 -50.28 11.63
N ASP A 52 1.04 -51.52 12.11
CA ASP A 52 0.89 -51.87 13.54
C ASP A 52 2.15 -51.64 14.41
N THR A 53 3.16 -50.93 13.88
CA THR A 53 4.43 -50.69 14.58
C THR A 53 4.43 -49.34 15.30
N ASP A 54 5.22 -49.22 16.37
CA ASP A 54 5.42 -47.95 17.11
C ASP A 54 6.00 -46.79 16.26
N ARG A 55 6.38 -47.02 15.01
CA ARG A 55 6.97 -46.03 14.08
C ARG A 55 5.97 -45.48 13.06
N ARG A 56 4.76 -45.13 13.51
CA ARG A 56 3.67 -44.60 12.65
C ARG A 56 4.07 -43.37 11.83
N ASP A 57 4.89 -42.50 12.41
CA ASP A 57 5.35 -41.25 11.77
C ASP A 57 6.17 -41.47 10.49
N THR A 58 6.73 -42.68 10.29
CA THR A 58 7.45 -43.03 9.05
C THR A 58 6.55 -43.07 7.82
N GLN A 59 5.22 -43.13 8.01
CA GLN A 59 4.24 -43.11 6.94
C GLN A 59 3.69 -41.70 6.69
N TRP A 60 4.16 -40.67 7.41
CA TRP A 60 3.68 -39.29 7.26
C TRP A 60 4.63 -38.48 6.38
N LEU A 61 4.07 -37.54 5.61
CA LEU A 61 4.83 -36.61 4.79
C LEU A 61 4.94 -35.28 5.53
N PHE A 62 6.15 -34.96 5.99
CA PHE A 62 6.45 -33.67 6.61
C PHE A 62 7.11 -32.74 5.60
N GLN A 63 6.73 -31.45 5.63
CA GLN A 63 7.32 -30.40 4.81
C GLN A 63 7.32 -30.71 3.29
N ALA A 64 6.33 -31.48 2.83
CA ALA A 64 6.18 -31.77 1.41
C ALA A 64 5.99 -30.48 0.61
N ALA A 65 6.65 -30.39 -0.53
CA ALA A 65 6.57 -29.24 -1.42
C ALA A 65 6.26 -29.69 -2.85
N LEU A 66 5.43 -28.92 -3.53
CA LEU A 66 5.15 -29.04 -4.95
C LEU A 66 5.64 -27.78 -5.66
N THR A 67 6.36 -27.98 -6.76
CA THR A 67 6.77 -26.92 -7.68
C THR A 67 6.15 -27.18 -9.04
N VAL A 68 5.52 -26.16 -9.62
CA VAL A 68 4.89 -26.23 -10.95
C VAL A 68 5.52 -25.19 -11.85
N THR A 69 6.05 -25.64 -12.99
CA THR A 69 6.70 -24.83 -14.03
C THR A 69 6.20 -25.23 -15.41
N ALA A 70 6.43 -24.38 -16.40
CA ALA A 70 6.15 -24.71 -17.79
C ALA A 70 7.14 -25.74 -18.35
N PHE A 71 6.67 -26.59 -19.27
CA PHE A 71 7.51 -27.52 -20.05
C PHE A 71 7.40 -27.16 -21.54
N PRO A 72 8.49 -27.23 -22.33
CA PRO A 72 9.85 -27.61 -21.93
C PRO A 72 10.68 -26.47 -21.32
N ASP A 73 10.20 -25.23 -21.35
CA ASP A 73 10.90 -24.07 -20.82
C ASP A 73 10.33 -23.64 -19.47
N GLU A 74 11.02 -23.96 -18.38
CA GLU A 74 10.64 -23.57 -17.01
C GLU A 74 10.57 -22.05 -16.82
N ARG A 75 11.13 -21.27 -17.75
CA ARG A 75 11.10 -19.81 -17.72
C ARG A 75 9.86 -19.24 -18.42
N ALA A 76 9.05 -20.03 -19.11
CA ALA A 76 7.86 -19.50 -19.76
C ALA A 76 6.81 -19.07 -18.71
N ALA A 77 6.36 -17.82 -18.80
CA ALA A 77 5.32 -17.26 -17.92
C ALA A 77 3.93 -17.68 -18.41
N VAL A 78 3.49 -18.88 -18.01
CA VAL A 78 2.25 -19.52 -18.50
C VAL A 78 1.09 -19.48 -17.52
N PHE A 79 1.33 -19.12 -16.25
CA PHE A 79 0.27 -19.10 -15.25
C PHE A 79 -0.42 -17.74 -15.27
N LEU A 80 -1.66 -17.70 -15.76
CA LEU A 80 -2.48 -16.50 -15.71
C LEU A 80 -2.98 -16.25 -14.27
N PRO A 81 -3.19 -14.98 -13.89
CA PRO A 81 -3.94 -14.68 -12.68
C PRO A 81 -5.36 -15.26 -12.75
N ILE A 82 -5.89 -15.67 -11.60
CA ILE A 82 -7.26 -16.17 -11.43
C ILE A 82 -8.26 -15.07 -11.80
N ASP A 83 -7.92 -13.84 -11.40
CA ASP A 83 -8.66 -12.62 -11.60
C ASP A 83 -7.65 -11.50 -11.87
N ASP A 84 -7.81 -10.80 -13.00
CA ASP A 84 -6.96 -9.69 -13.41
C ASP A 84 -7.80 -8.42 -13.54
N PRO A 85 -7.73 -7.49 -12.58
CA PRO A 85 -8.46 -6.22 -12.64
C PRO A 85 -8.28 -5.40 -13.92
N LEU A 86 -7.20 -5.59 -14.67
CA LEU A 86 -6.95 -4.87 -15.92
C LEU A 86 -7.51 -5.60 -17.16
N ASP A 87 -7.99 -6.84 -17.01
CA ASP A 87 -8.66 -7.59 -18.07
C ASP A 87 -10.17 -7.26 -18.05
N PRO A 88 -10.71 -6.58 -19.09
CA PRO A 88 -12.12 -6.19 -19.14
C PRO A 88 -13.09 -7.38 -19.11
N THR A 89 -12.64 -8.59 -19.43
CA THR A 89 -13.48 -9.81 -19.41
C THR A 89 -13.72 -10.34 -18.00
N THR A 90 -12.95 -9.88 -17.02
CA THR A 90 -13.05 -10.31 -15.61
C THR A 90 -13.91 -9.38 -14.77
N ALA A 91 -14.28 -8.21 -15.29
CA ALA A 91 -15.07 -7.23 -14.57
C ALA A 91 -16.46 -7.80 -14.23
N ASP A 92 -16.85 -7.73 -12.96
CA ASP A 92 -18.17 -8.11 -12.51
C ASP A 92 -19.04 -6.86 -12.28
N SER A 93 -20.07 -6.71 -13.12
CA SER A 93 -21.02 -5.59 -13.03
C SER A 93 -21.78 -5.49 -11.71
N SER A 94 -21.79 -6.57 -10.90
CA SER A 94 -22.44 -6.61 -9.59
C SER A 94 -21.59 -6.05 -8.45
N GLU A 95 -20.29 -5.77 -8.68
CA GLU A 95 -19.41 -5.21 -7.66
C GLU A 95 -19.93 -3.85 -7.16
N ASP A 96 -19.83 -3.60 -5.86
CA ASP A 96 -20.18 -2.30 -5.29
C ASP A 96 -19.05 -1.26 -5.43
N ALA A 97 -19.27 -0.03 -4.94
CA ALA A 97 -18.28 1.05 -5.06
C ALA A 97 -17.00 0.78 -4.27
N GLU A 98 -17.10 0.10 -3.12
CA GLU A 98 -15.94 -0.22 -2.29
C GLU A 98 -15.14 -1.38 -2.90
N GLU A 99 -15.81 -2.39 -3.43
CA GLU A 99 -15.18 -3.50 -4.15
C GLU A 99 -14.38 -2.99 -5.34
N ARG A 100 -14.95 -2.08 -6.17
CA ARG A 100 -14.21 -1.46 -7.29
C ARG A 100 -13.02 -0.64 -6.82
N ARG A 101 -13.14 0.07 -5.68
CA ARG A 101 -12.02 0.84 -5.10
C ARG A 101 -10.90 -0.09 -4.65
N LEU A 102 -11.22 -1.19 -3.98
CA LEU A 102 -10.24 -2.21 -3.57
C LEU A 102 -9.62 -2.87 -4.80
N ARG A 103 -10.41 -3.16 -5.83
CA ARG A 103 -9.96 -3.72 -7.11
C ARG A 103 -8.95 -2.80 -7.79
N LEU A 104 -9.19 -1.49 -7.81
CA LEU A 104 -8.23 -0.49 -8.29
C LEU A 104 -6.97 -0.43 -7.43
N LEU A 105 -7.11 -0.38 -6.10
CA LEU A 105 -5.99 -0.24 -5.15
C LEU A 105 -5.05 -1.45 -5.21
N TYR A 106 -5.59 -2.65 -5.32
CA TYR A 106 -4.87 -3.91 -5.34
C TYR A 106 -4.72 -4.52 -6.75
N ARG A 107 -4.90 -3.74 -7.81
CA ARG A 107 -4.87 -4.20 -9.22
C ARG A 107 -3.60 -4.94 -9.64
N ASP A 108 -2.49 -4.68 -8.95
CA ASP A 108 -1.19 -5.32 -9.20
C ASP A 108 -0.87 -6.45 -8.20
N SER A 109 -1.75 -6.68 -7.22
CA SER A 109 -1.67 -7.79 -6.25
C SER A 109 -2.42 -9.01 -6.78
N LEU A 110 -1.85 -9.63 -7.80
CA LEU A 110 -2.46 -10.73 -8.54
C LEU A 110 -2.32 -12.08 -7.82
N ARG A 111 -3.38 -12.88 -7.88
CA ARG A 111 -3.39 -14.26 -7.39
C ARG A 111 -3.37 -15.22 -8.56
N HIS A 112 -2.37 -16.10 -8.63
CA HIS A 112 -2.21 -17.07 -9.73
C HIS A 112 -2.59 -18.50 -9.34
N ALA A 113 -2.66 -18.78 -8.05
CA ALA A 113 -3.00 -20.09 -7.53
C ALA A 113 -3.64 -19.98 -6.14
N VAL A 114 -4.42 -21.00 -5.79
CA VAL A 114 -5.01 -21.16 -4.45
C VAL A 114 -4.55 -22.48 -3.90
N GLY A 115 -3.85 -22.45 -2.77
CA GLY A 115 -3.51 -23.67 -2.04
C GLY A 115 -4.64 -24.10 -1.11
N ARG A 116 -4.87 -25.41 -1.00
CA ARG A 116 -5.82 -25.99 -0.05
C ARG A 116 -5.02 -26.61 1.09
N ASN A 117 -5.17 -26.08 2.30
CA ASN A 117 -4.38 -26.44 3.49
C ASN A 117 -2.87 -26.13 3.39
N VAL A 118 -2.43 -25.38 2.39
CA VAL A 118 -1.04 -24.94 2.19
C VAL A 118 -1.06 -23.57 1.49
N ALA A 119 -0.05 -22.73 1.71
CA ALA A 119 0.09 -21.47 0.97
C ALA A 119 0.80 -21.71 -0.36
N VAL A 120 0.70 -20.76 -1.29
CA VAL A 120 1.41 -20.80 -2.58
C VAL A 120 2.29 -19.57 -2.72
N GLN A 121 3.59 -19.79 -2.85
CA GLN A 121 4.56 -18.80 -3.29
C GLN A 121 4.49 -18.69 -4.82
N VAL A 122 4.22 -17.49 -5.30
CA VAL A 122 4.13 -17.20 -6.74
C VAL A 122 5.37 -16.44 -7.17
N HIS A 123 5.99 -16.88 -8.27
CA HIS A 123 7.15 -16.22 -8.85
C HIS A 123 6.76 -15.50 -10.14
N VAL A 124 6.71 -14.17 -10.08
CA VAL A 124 6.38 -13.27 -11.19
C VAL A 124 7.57 -12.36 -11.46
N ARG A 125 7.92 -12.13 -12.73
CA ARG A 125 9.00 -11.18 -13.06
C ARG A 125 8.49 -9.75 -13.02
N LYS A 126 9.39 -8.79 -12.81
CA LYS A 126 9.07 -7.37 -12.80
C LYS A 126 8.39 -6.96 -14.11
N GLY A 127 7.18 -6.40 -14.00
CA GLY A 127 6.38 -5.93 -15.13
C GLY A 127 5.56 -7.01 -15.85
N GLU A 128 5.73 -8.29 -15.50
CA GLU A 128 4.87 -9.36 -15.99
C GLU A 128 3.62 -9.48 -15.09
N ARG A 129 2.48 -9.85 -15.68
CA ARG A 129 1.25 -10.20 -14.95
C ARG A 129 1.04 -11.71 -14.83
N ARG A 130 1.77 -12.51 -15.62
CA ARG A 130 1.74 -13.98 -15.59
C ARG A 130 2.89 -14.50 -14.75
N ALA A 131 2.65 -15.55 -13.97
CA ALA A 131 3.72 -16.22 -13.21
C ALA A 131 4.43 -17.26 -14.08
N HIS A 132 5.70 -17.51 -13.78
CA HIS A 132 6.49 -18.56 -14.45
C HIS A 132 6.74 -19.79 -13.57
N ARG A 133 6.54 -19.65 -12.24
CA ARG A 133 6.71 -20.74 -11.28
C ARG A 133 5.77 -20.57 -10.10
N LEU A 134 5.18 -21.68 -9.65
CA LEU A 134 4.33 -21.77 -8.48
C LEU A 134 4.93 -22.80 -7.51
N GLU A 135 4.96 -22.48 -6.22
CA GLU A 135 5.51 -23.37 -5.20
C GLU A 135 4.64 -23.40 -3.96
N THR A 136 4.39 -24.57 -3.38
CA THR A 136 3.70 -24.64 -2.09
C THR A 136 4.64 -24.31 -0.94
N THR A 137 4.16 -23.58 0.07
CA THR A 137 4.90 -23.33 1.31
C THR A 137 4.00 -23.48 2.54
N TRP A 138 4.53 -24.07 3.60
CA TRP A 138 3.84 -24.23 4.89
C TRP A 138 4.00 -23.02 5.81
N LEU A 139 5.00 -22.17 5.53
CA LEU A 139 5.34 -20.98 6.31
C LEU A 139 5.54 -19.81 5.33
N PRO A 140 4.45 -19.18 4.85
CA PRO A 140 4.56 -18.04 3.95
C PRO A 140 5.19 -16.85 4.70
N ALA A 141 5.99 -16.07 3.98
CA ALA A 141 6.55 -14.81 4.46
C ALA A 141 6.34 -13.73 3.40
N TYR A 142 6.21 -12.48 3.83
CA TYR A 142 6.02 -11.33 2.95
C TYR A 142 6.75 -10.12 3.52
N ASP A 143 7.47 -9.40 2.67
CA ASP A 143 8.13 -8.15 3.03
C ASP A 143 7.14 -7.00 2.92
N VAL A 144 6.81 -6.38 4.05
CA VAL A 144 5.97 -5.17 4.07
C VAL A 144 6.87 -3.95 3.87
N PRO A 145 6.73 -3.19 2.76
CA PRO A 145 7.53 -1.99 2.56
C PRO A 145 7.26 -0.95 3.63
N ALA A 146 8.32 -0.29 4.12
CA ALA A 146 8.17 0.80 5.06
C ALA A 146 7.64 2.07 4.37
N THR A 147 6.67 2.74 4.99
CA THR A 147 6.15 4.02 4.49
C THR A 147 7.11 5.16 4.85
N SER A 148 7.86 5.64 3.85
CA SER A 148 8.69 6.85 3.94
C SER A 148 8.05 8.03 3.21
N ALA A 149 8.30 9.24 3.70
CA ALA A 149 7.94 10.45 2.95
C ALA A 149 8.97 10.67 1.83
N PRO A 150 8.56 11.11 0.64
CA PRO A 150 9.50 11.39 -0.45
C PRO A 150 10.38 12.58 -0.10
N THR A 151 11.63 12.54 -0.56
CA THR A 151 12.53 13.69 -0.60
C THR A 151 12.14 14.62 -1.75
N ALA A 152 12.61 15.88 -1.69
CA ALA A 152 12.40 16.83 -2.80
C ALA A 152 13.02 16.35 -4.13
N ALA A 153 14.07 15.53 -4.09
CA ALA A 153 14.67 14.92 -5.27
C ALA A 153 13.79 13.81 -5.88
N GLU A 154 13.06 13.07 -5.04
CA GLU A 154 12.13 12.02 -5.46
C GLU A 154 10.78 12.58 -5.92
N GLN A 155 10.38 13.73 -5.36
CA GLN A 155 9.16 14.43 -5.74
C GLN A 155 9.44 15.92 -6.04
N PRO A 156 9.81 16.25 -7.29
CA PRO A 156 10.09 17.63 -7.71
C PRO A 156 8.89 18.58 -7.56
N LEU A 157 7.66 18.06 -7.54
CA LEU A 157 6.47 18.89 -7.35
C LEU A 157 6.41 19.58 -5.97
N LEU A 158 7.22 19.13 -5.02
CA LEU A 158 7.36 19.74 -3.68
C LEU A 158 8.60 20.63 -3.56
N GLU A 159 9.27 20.95 -4.67
CA GLU A 159 10.43 21.85 -4.66
C GLU A 159 10.06 23.23 -4.08
N GLY A 160 10.91 23.74 -3.18
CA GLY A 160 10.68 25.00 -2.47
C GLY A 160 9.78 24.89 -1.24
N LEU A 161 9.21 23.72 -0.93
CA LEU A 161 8.42 23.51 0.29
C LEU A 161 9.29 23.64 1.54
N GLU A 162 8.87 24.50 2.47
CA GLU A 162 9.48 24.59 3.80
C GLU A 162 8.80 23.60 4.77
N LEU A 163 9.62 22.75 5.41
CA LEU A 163 9.20 21.71 6.35
C LEU A 163 9.80 21.90 7.76
N GLY A 164 10.80 22.76 7.90
CA GLY A 164 11.47 23.07 9.15
C GLY A 164 10.53 23.81 10.09
N MET A 165 10.28 23.22 11.26
CA MET A 165 9.30 23.75 12.21
C MET A 165 9.74 25.13 12.75
N ASP A 166 11.04 25.35 12.99
CA ASP A 166 11.51 26.66 13.47
C ASP A 166 11.47 27.72 12.38
N GLU A 167 11.80 27.35 11.14
CA GLU A 167 11.73 28.21 9.97
C GLU A 167 10.28 28.65 9.71
N LEU A 168 9.33 27.71 9.73
CA LEU A 168 7.90 28.02 9.63
C LEU A 168 7.43 28.91 10.79
N ALA A 169 7.90 28.68 12.02
CA ALA A 169 7.57 29.53 13.17
C ALA A 169 8.21 30.94 13.09
N ALA A 170 9.34 31.09 12.41
CA ALA A 170 9.97 32.38 12.15
C ALA A 170 9.19 33.16 11.09
N LEU A 171 8.75 32.49 10.02
CA LEU A 171 7.94 33.06 8.95
C LEU A 171 6.50 33.38 9.37
N ALA A 172 5.98 32.69 10.39
CA ALA A 172 4.61 32.87 10.90
C ALA A 172 4.42 34.15 11.73
N VAL A 173 4.73 35.30 11.15
CA VAL A 173 4.53 36.64 11.72
C VAL A 173 3.89 37.57 10.69
N PRO A 174 3.16 38.64 11.10
CA PRO A 174 2.39 39.47 10.19
C PRO A 174 3.20 40.05 9.01
N GLU A 175 4.48 40.36 9.23
CA GLU A 175 5.37 40.96 8.25
C GLU A 175 5.80 39.98 7.15
N HIS A 176 5.80 38.68 7.46
CA HIS A 176 6.31 37.61 6.60
C HIS A 176 5.21 36.71 6.02
N ARG A 177 3.93 37.11 6.10
CA ARG A 177 2.78 36.31 5.59
C ARG A 177 2.96 35.85 4.14
N LYS A 178 3.44 36.73 3.26
CA LYS A 178 3.68 36.39 1.85
C LYS A 178 4.77 35.33 1.67
N GLU A 179 5.83 35.43 2.46
CA GLU A 179 6.94 34.46 2.42
C GLU A 179 6.49 33.11 2.98
N LEU A 180 5.70 33.11 4.06
CA LEU A 180 5.09 31.89 4.60
C LEU A 180 4.18 31.21 3.58
N THR A 181 3.26 31.95 2.96
CA THR A 181 2.37 31.41 1.93
C THR A 181 3.16 30.83 0.77
N ALA A 182 4.18 31.54 0.27
CA ALA A 182 5.03 31.05 -0.80
C ALA A 182 5.81 29.78 -0.40
N ALA A 183 6.26 29.69 0.85
CA ALA A 183 6.98 28.53 1.38
C ALA A 183 6.09 27.30 1.57
N LEU A 184 4.77 27.47 1.71
CA LEU A 184 3.78 26.40 1.86
C LEU A 184 3.07 26.03 0.55
N ALA A 185 2.99 26.96 -0.42
CA ALA A 185 2.29 26.79 -1.69
C ALA A 185 2.63 25.50 -2.46
N PRO A 186 3.90 25.03 -2.52
CA PRO A 186 4.23 23.79 -3.23
C PRO A 186 3.48 22.56 -2.72
N LEU A 187 3.01 22.57 -1.48
CA LEU A 187 2.24 21.45 -0.94
C LEU A 187 0.85 21.33 -1.59
N ALA A 188 0.16 22.46 -1.83
CA ALA A 188 -1.14 22.48 -2.51
C ALA A 188 -0.98 22.45 -4.03
N ASP A 189 -0.09 23.28 -4.58
CA ASP A 189 0.14 23.39 -6.02
C ASP A 189 0.72 22.08 -6.60
N GLY A 190 1.69 21.50 -5.90
CA GLY A 190 2.29 20.23 -6.27
C GLY A 190 1.28 19.09 -6.20
N TYR A 191 0.43 19.07 -5.17
CA TYR A 191 -0.62 18.06 -5.05
C TYR A 191 -1.67 18.19 -6.16
N SER A 192 -2.14 19.41 -6.46
CA SER A 192 -3.06 19.68 -7.57
C SER A 192 -2.49 19.20 -8.91
N ARG A 193 -1.22 19.49 -9.21
CA ARG A 193 -0.56 19.00 -10.43
C ARG A 193 -0.47 17.48 -10.47
N TRP A 194 -0.13 16.85 -9.34
CA TRP A 194 -0.06 15.39 -9.24
C TRP A 194 -1.44 14.74 -9.46
N LEU A 195 -2.52 15.37 -8.98
CA LEU A 195 -3.89 14.89 -9.21
C LEU A 195 -4.27 14.95 -10.69
N GLU A 196 -3.88 16.01 -11.40
CA GLU A 196 -4.05 16.08 -12.87
C GLU A 196 -3.29 14.94 -13.57
N GLU A 197 -2.05 14.65 -13.17
CA GLU A 197 -1.32 13.49 -13.71
C GLU A 197 -2.04 12.16 -13.44
N GLN A 198 -2.69 12.01 -12.28
CA GLN A 198 -3.47 10.80 -11.98
C GLN A 198 -4.73 10.73 -12.84
N ARG A 199 -5.39 11.86 -13.08
CA ARG A 199 -6.58 11.97 -13.96
C ARG A 199 -6.25 11.62 -15.40
N GLN A 200 -5.05 11.95 -15.88
CA GLN A 200 -4.58 11.52 -17.19
C GLN A 200 -4.27 10.02 -17.23
N LYS A 201 -3.63 9.47 -16.18
CA LYS A 201 -3.33 8.03 -16.10
C LYS A 201 -4.59 7.17 -16.04
N SER A 202 -5.64 7.64 -15.35
CA SER A 202 -6.88 6.89 -15.19
C SER A 202 -7.60 6.63 -16.53
N GLN A 203 -7.36 7.46 -17.54
CA GLN A 203 -7.95 7.28 -18.88
C GLN A 203 -7.52 5.97 -19.57
N SER A 204 -6.39 5.40 -19.14
CA SER A 204 -5.91 4.11 -19.65
C SER A 204 -6.50 2.89 -18.93
N LEU A 205 -7.28 3.10 -17.87
CA LEU A 205 -7.89 2.02 -17.10
C LEU A 205 -9.17 1.51 -17.79
N PRO A 206 -9.54 0.23 -17.53
CA PRO A 206 -10.88 -0.27 -17.80
C PRO A 206 -11.97 0.63 -17.18
N GLU A 207 -13.16 0.64 -17.77
CA GLU A 207 -14.26 1.56 -17.42
C GLU A 207 -14.61 1.55 -15.93
N ASP A 208 -14.79 0.36 -15.36
CA ASP A 208 -15.12 0.12 -13.95
C ASP A 208 -14.05 0.68 -13.02
N LEU A 209 -12.78 0.46 -13.34
CA LEU A 209 -11.65 1.00 -12.57
C LEU A 209 -11.48 2.50 -12.78
N ARG A 210 -11.78 3.03 -13.97
CA ARG A 210 -11.72 4.46 -14.25
C ARG A 210 -12.74 5.22 -13.41
N ILE A 211 -13.97 4.72 -13.29
CA ILE A 211 -15.01 5.32 -12.42
C ILE A 211 -14.52 5.40 -10.97
N ALA A 212 -13.93 4.32 -10.45
CA ALA A 212 -13.38 4.30 -9.09
C ALA A 212 -12.20 5.28 -8.94
N ALA A 213 -11.34 5.38 -9.96
CA ALA A 213 -10.21 6.30 -9.97
C ALA A 213 -10.65 7.76 -9.98
N GLU A 214 -11.61 8.12 -10.85
CA GLU A 214 -12.17 9.48 -10.94
C GLU A 214 -12.83 9.88 -9.63
N THR A 215 -13.62 9.00 -9.03
CA THR A 215 -14.23 9.26 -7.71
C THR A 215 -13.17 9.52 -6.63
N ALA A 216 -12.08 8.74 -6.61
CA ALA A 216 -11.00 8.92 -5.65
C ALA A 216 -10.22 10.24 -5.88
N ILE A 217 -10.03 10.63 -7.15
CA ILE A 217 -9.39 11.89 -7.52
C ILE A 217 -10.27 13.07 -7.12
N ASP A 218 -11.57 13.04 -7.37
CA ASP A 218 -12.50 14.12 -7.00
C ASP A 218 -12.52 14.32 -5.47
N GLN A 219 -12.50 13.24 -4.69
CA GLN A 219 -12.36 13.31 -3.22
C GLN A 219 -11.02 13.91 -2.80
N ALA A 220 -9.94 13.56 -3.50
CA ALA A 220 -8.61 14.06 -3.23
C ALA A 220 -8.45 15.55 -3.61
N GLU A 221 -9.16 16.03 -4.62
CA GLU A 221 -9.23 17.44 -4.99
C GLU A 221 -9.90 18.28 -3.89
N GLU A 222 -10.95 17.78 -3.25
CA GLU A 222 -11.54 18.45 -2.09
C GLU A 222 -10.53 18.60 -0.94
N VAL A 223 -9.76 17.55 -0.66
CA VAL A 223 -8.65 17.60 0.31
C VAL A 223 -7.60 18.63 -0.11
N CYS A 224 -7.25 18.70 -1.40
CA CYS A 224 -6.31 19.69 -1.94
C CYS A 224 -6.82 21.13 -1.74
N HIS A 225 -8.09 21.39 -2.05
CA HIS A 225 -8.71 22.70 -1.83
C HIS A 225 -8.68 23.09 -0.36
N ARG A 226 -9.02 22.17 0.53
CA ARG A 226 -8.97 22.41 1.98
C ARG A 226 -7.57 22.75 2.49
N ILE A 227 -6.51 22.11 1.96
CA ILE A 227 -5.12 22.47 2.27
C ILE A 227 -4.82 23.89 1.79
N ALA A 228 -5.22 24.24 0.56
CA ALA A 228 -5.05 25.59 0.01
C ALA A 228 -5.78 26.65 0.86
N PHE A 229 -7.03 26.39 1.25
CA PHE A 229 -7.78 27.26 2.16
C PHE A 229 -7.09 27.43 3.52
N GLY A 230 -6.47 26.37 4.05
CA GLY A 230 -5.64 26.46 5.25
C GLY A 230 -4.45 27.40 5.08
N ILE A 231 -3.77 27.34 3.93
CA ILE A 231 -2.66 28.25 3.62
C ILE A 231 -3.17 29.70 3.51
N ASP A 232 -4.31 29.92 2.85
CA ASP A 232 -4.92 31.26 2.74
C ASP A 232 -5.33 31.82 4.10
N ALA A 233 -5.82 30.97 5.01
CA ALA A 233 -6.19 31.37 6.37
C ALA A 233 -4.98 31.93 7.14
N LEU A 234 -3.77 31.40 6.94
CA LEU A 234 -2.54 31.95 7.54
C LEU A 234 -2.21 33.36 7.05
N SER A 235 -2.64 33.72 5.83
CA SER A 235 -2.45 35.07 5.30
C SER A 235 -3.55 36.03 5.75
N ALA A 236 -4.78 35.55 5.95
CA ALA A 236 -5.94 36.40 6.26
C ALA A 236 -6.21 36.59 7.76
N ASP A 237 -5.92 35.58 8.58
CA ASP A 237 -6.28 35.52 9.99
C ASP A 237 -5.04 35.64 10.88
N THR A 238 -5.09 36.51 11.89
CA THR A 238 -3.97 36.73 12.82
C THR A 238 -3.92 35.66 13.90
N ASP A 239 -5.07 35.17 14.36
CA ASP A 239 -5.15 34.15 15.39
C ASP A 239 -4.72 32.79 14.81
N ALA A 240 -5.12 32.50 13.57
CA ALA A 240 -4.65 31.32 12.84
C ALA A 240 -3.12 31.33 12.68
N LEU A 241 -2.55 32.49 12.33
CA LEU A 241 -1.11 32.66 12.17
C LEU A 241 -0.36 32.46 13.49
N GLU A 242 -0.85 33.06 14.58
CA GLU A 242 -0.24 32.92 15.91
C GLU A 242 -0.34 31.48 16.43
N ALA A 243 -1.50 30.84 16.26
CA ALA A 243 -1.70 29.44 16.62
C ALA A 243 -0.77 28.51 15.83
N PHE A 244 -0.62 28.74 14.52
CA PHE A 244 0.31 27.97 13.67
C PHE A 244 1.76 28.17 14.10
N ARG A 245 2.17 29.40 14.42
CA ARG A 245 3.50 29.69 14.97
C ARG A 245 3.75 28.95 16.27
N PHE A 246 2.78 28.99 17.19
CA PHE A 246 2.87 28.31 18.46
C PHE A 246 2.97 26.79 18.30
N ALA A 247 2.12 26.21 17.45
CA ALA A 247 2.12 24.78 17.15
C ALA A 247 3.47 24.33 16.58
N ASN A 248 4.05 25.06 15.64
CA ASN A 248 5.37 24.76 15.10
C ASN A 248 6.46 24.75 16.18
N ARG A 249 6.51 25.76 17.05
CA ARG A 249 7.48 25.80 18.17
C ARG A 249 7.29 24.64 19.15
N ALA A 250 6.05 24.36 19.51
CA ALA A 250 5.72 23.28 20.44
C ALA A 250 6.13 21.91 19.86
N MET A 251 5.83 21.68 18.58
CA MET A 251 6.16 20.44 17.89
C MET A 251 7.67 20.29 17.66
N ALA A 252 8.38 21.38 17.37
CA ALA A 252 9.84 21.38 17.27
C ALA A 252 10.48 20.94 18.60
N LEU A 253 10.00 21.52 19.71
CA LEU A 253 10.47 21.16 21.05
C LEU A 253 10.14 19.71 21.40
N GLN A 254 8.92 19.26 21.12
CA GLN A 254 8.49 17.88 21.38
C GLN A 254 9.33 16.87 20.59
N ARG A 255 9.60 17.13 19.31
CA ARG A 255 10.34 16.23 18.43
C ARG A 255 11.80 16.11 18.86
N ARG A 256 12.45 17.23 19.18
CA ARG A 256 13.82 17.23 19.71
C ARG A 256 13.92 16.48 21.02
N ASN A 257 13.02 16.75 21.99
CA ASN A 257 13.06 16.05 23.27
C ASN A 257 12.78 14.56 23.15
N THR A 258 11.91 14.15 22.22
CA THR A 258 11.68 12.73 21.92
C THR A 258 12.95 12.08 21.35
N ALA A 259 13.65 12.75 20.44
CA ALA A 259 14.92 12.25 19.91
C ALA A 259 16.01 12.16 20.99
N ILE A 260 16.12 13.16 21.87
CA ILE A 260 17.04 13.15 23.02
C ILE A 260 16.74 11.98 23.95
N ALA A 261 15.46 11.73 24.25
CA ALA A 261 15.06 10.58 25.07
C ALA A 261 15.39 9.25 24.37
N GLY A 262 15.18 9.17 23.05
CA GLY A 262 15.51 8.01 22.22
C GLY A 262 16.99 7.65 22.27
N LEU A 263 17.88 8.62 22.08
CA LEU A 263 19.34 8.42 22.16
C LEU A 263 19.80 7.89 23.52
N ARG A 264 19.08 8.21 24.59
CA ARG A 264 19.41 7.82 25.97
C ARG A 264 18.76 6.50 26.37
N THR A 265 17.82 5.98 25.57
CA THR A 265 17.09 4.76 25.89
C THR A 265 18.01 3.56 25.69
N GLY A 266 18.24 2.80 26.77
CA GLY A 266 19.15 1.64 26.75
C GLY A 266 20.64 2.00 26.68
N GLN A 267 21.01 3.28 26.83
CA GLN A 267 22.40 3.75 26.79
C GLN A 267 22.77 4.53 28.07
N GLU A 268 23.31 3.84 29.07
CA GLU A 268 23.67 4.44 30.38
C GLU A 268 24.80 5.48 30.29
N ALA A 269 25.67 5.39 29.29
CA ALA A 269 26.84 6.25 29.15
C ALA A 269 26.53 7.62 28.51
N VAL A 270 25.38 7.80 27.84
CA VAL A 270 25.05 9.05 27.15
C VAL A 270 24.41 10.03 28.11
N THR A 271 25.11 11.13 28.39
CA THR A 271 24.58 12.21 29.23
C THR A 271 23.49 12.99 28.49
N TYR A 272 22.64 13.69 29.23
CA TYR A 272 21.64 14.59 28.64
C TYR A 272 22.29 15.64 27.74
N GLN A 273 23.40 16.26 28.17
CA GLN A 273 24.07 17.31 27.41
C GLN A 273 24.59 16.79 26.07
N GLN A 274 25.20 15.60 26.04
CA GLN A 274 25.67 15.00 24.78
C GLN A 274 24.53 14.70 23.82
N ALA A 275 23.43 14.10 24.31
CA ALA A 275 22.26 13.84 23.47
C ALA A 275 21.59 15.15 22.98
N TYR A 276 21.56 16.17 23.84
CA TYR A 276 21.07 17.51 23.48
C TYR A 276 21.93 18.11 22.36
N ASP A 277 23.24 18.18 22.55
CA ASP A 277 24.17 18.76 21.57
C ASP A 277 24.11 18.02 20.23
N GLU A 278 23.97 16.69 20.24
CA GLU A 278 23.81 15.90 19.03
C GLU A 278 22.50 16.24 18.29
N VAL A 279 21.38 16.25 19.01
CA VAL A 279 20.07 16.52 18.40
C VAL A 279 20.00 17.96 17.89
N TRP A 280 20.46 18.94 18.66
CA TRP A 280 20.48 20.34 18.24
C TRP A 280 21.52 20.61 17.16
N GLY A 281 22.63 19.85 17.13
CA GLY A 281 23.63 19.89 16.07
C GLY A 281 23.12 19.48 14.69
N LYS A 282 22.00 18.72 14.61
CA LYS A 282 21.31 18.36 13.35
C LYS A 282 20.52 19.52 12.75
N GLY A 283 20.41 20.67 13.45
CA GLY A 283 19.74 21.87 12.96
C GLY A 283 18.29 21.61 12.55
N LYS A 284 17.94 21.96 11.31
CA LYS A 284 16.60 21.83 10.72
C LYS A 284 16.09 20.38 10.68
N GLU A 285 16.97 19.41 10.40
CA GLU A 285 16.59 18.00 10.30
C GLU A 285 16.08 17.42 11.63
N ALA A 286 16.53 17.99 12.76
CA ALA A 286 16.08 17.60 14.09
C ALA A 286 14.58 17.86 14.32
N ALA A 287 14.01 18.84 13.61
CA ALA A 287 12.65 19.32 13.79
C ALA A 287 12.00 19.71 12.45
N SER A 288 11.95 18.76 11.52
CA SER A 288 11.22 18.91 10.26
C SER A 288 9.94 18.08 10.26
N TRP A 289 8.88 18.66 9.69
CA TRP A 289 7.65 17.97 9.35
C TRP A 289 7.90 16.93 8.26
N ARG A 290 7.14 15.82 8.29
CA ARG A 290 6.88 15.08 7.06
C ARG A 290 5.78 15.83 6.28
N PRO A 291 5.83 15.90 4.93
CA PRO A 291 4.87 16.67 4.13
C PRO A 291 3.39 16.38 4.47
N PHE A 292 3.03 15.11 4.65
CA PHE A 292 1.66 14.74 5.01
C PHE A 292 1.21 15.26 6.38
N GLN A 293 2.13 15.42 7.34
CA GLN A 293 1.81 15.93 8.69
C GLN A 293 1.45 17.41 8.59
N LEU A 294 2.25 18.16 7.83
CA LEU A 294 2.00 19.56 7.56
C LEU A 294 0.71 19.75 6.75
N ALA A 295 0.49 18.91 5.74
CA ALA A 295 -0.76 18.89 4.97
C ALA A 295 -1.97 18.67 5.88
N PHE A 296 -1.91 17.72 6.81
CA PHE A 296 -2.98 17.46 7.76
C PHE A 296 -3.24 18.65 8.70
N VAL A 297 -2.21 19.35 9.15
CA VAL A 297 -2.39 20.58 9.95
C VAL A 297 -3.10 21.66 9.13
N LEU A 298 -2.65 21.90 7.90
CA LEU A 298 -3.22 22.92 7.01
C LEU A 298 -4.66 22.59 6.61
N LEU A 299 -4.94 21.32 6.28
CA LEU A 299 -6.27 20.78 5.96
C LEU A 299 -7.34 21.14 7.00
N ASN A 300 -6.94 21.19 8.28
CA ASN A 300 -7.83 21.42 9.41
C ASN A 300 -7.85 22.87 9.89
N LEU A 301 -6.95 23.73 9.41
CA LEU A 301 -6.75 25.04 10.02
C LEU A 301 -8.00 25.93 9.90
N ALA A 302 -8.59 26.00 8.71
CA ALA A 302 -9.78 26.83 8.47
C ALA A 302 -11.00 26.38 9.30
N SER A 303 -11.21 25.06 9.46
CA SER A 303 -12.33 24.54 10.26
C SER A 303 -12.13 24.72 11.76
N LEU A 304 -10.88 24.83 12.23
CA LEU A 304 -10.55 25.10 13.62
C LEU A 304 -10.69 26.60 13.96
N THR A 305 -10.37 27.50 13.04
CA THR A 305 -10.40 28.96 13.31
C THR A 305 -11.75 29.60 13.02
N GLN A 306 -12.60 28.99 12.18
CA GLN A 306 -13.91 29.55 11.83
C GLN A 306 -15.05 28.72 12.43
N PRO A 307 -15.74 29.21 13.48
CA PRO A 307 -16.76 28.43 14.17
C PRO A 307 -17.93 27.95 13.32
N GLY A 308 -18.26 28.65 12.23
CA GLY A 308 -19.34 28.31 11.29
C GLY A 308 -18.86 27.64 10.00
N HIS A 309 -17.61 27.15 9.96
CA HIS A 309 -17.08 26.49 8.77
C HIS A 309 -17.89 25.23 8.43
N PRO A 310 -18.24 24.96 7.15
CA PRO A 310 -19.04 23.79 6.76
C PRO A 310 -18.43 22.45 7.20
N HIS A 311 -17.09 22.34 7.17
CA HIS A 311 -16.37 21.15 7.67
C HIS A 311 -16.36 21.01 9.20
N ARG A 312 -16.88 21.98 9.95
CA ARG A 312 -17.11 21.90 11.40
C ARG A 312 -18.55 21.46 11.67
N GLY A 313 -18.95 20.34 11.06
CA GLY A 313 -20.29 19.77 11.19
C GLY A 313 -20.55 19.21 12.59
N THR A 314 -21.76 19.40 13.10
CA THR A 314 -22.26 18.77 14.33
C THR A 314 -23.36 17.72 14.06
N GLU A 315 -23.66 17.51 12.78
CA GLU A 315 -24.69 16.59 12.32
C GLU A 315 -24.17 15.16 12.18
N ARG A 316 -25.05 14.21 11.91
CA ARG A 316 -24.67 12.78 11.77
C ARG A 316 -23.74 12.51 10.58
N GLU A 317 -23.72 13.42 9.62
CA GLU A 317 -22.87 13.38 8.43
C GLU A 317 -21.57 14.18 8.60
N ALA A 318 -21.25 14.61 9.83
CA ALA A 318 -20.03 15.34 10.12
C ALA A 318 -18.78 14.52 9.77
N LEU A 319 -17.83 15.17 9.11
CA LEU A 319 -16.59 14.56 8.67
C LEU A 319 -15.56 14.56 9.80
N VAL A 320 -14.89 13.42 9.98
CA VAL A 320 -13.75 13.29 10.91
C VAL A 320 -12.50 13.05 10.09
N ASP A 321 -11.58 14.02 10.10
CA ASP A 321 -10.28 13.86 9.47
C ASP A 321 -9.37 13.02 10.38
N LEU A 322 -9.00 11.83 9.91
CA LEU A 322 -8.10 10.92 10.61
C LEU A 322 -6.79 10.75 9.84
N LEU A 323 -5.68 11.10 10.47
CA LEU A 323 -4.36 10.76 9.96
C LEU A 323 -3.98 9.34 10.42
N PHE A 324 -4.19 8.34 9.56
CA PHE A 324 -3.93 6.93 9.84
C PHE A 324 -2.71 6.40 9.09
N PHE A 325 -1.88 5.60 9.77
CA PHE A 325 -0.80 4.82 9.17
C PHE A 325 -1.00 3.34 9.49
N PRO A 326 -1.01 2.44 8.48
CA PRO A 326 -0.98 1.02 8.75
C PRO A 326 0.39 0.69 9.37
N THR A 327 0.41 0.43 10.68
CA THR A 327 1.64 0.13 11.43
C THR A 327 2.00 -1.37 11.39
N GLY A 328 1.43 -2.13 10.45
CA GLY A 328 1.69 -3.57 10.29
C GLY A 328 1.06 -4.45 11.37
N GLY A 329 0.55 -3.89 12.46
CA GLY A 329 -0.51 -4.50 13.27
C GLY A 329 -1.85 -4.07 12.68
N GLY A 330 -2.69 -5.04 12.32
CA GLY A 330 -4.00 -4.80 11.68
C GLY A 330 -4.92 -3.83 12.41
#